data_AF-A0AAV5JCT3-F1
#
_entry.id   AF-A0AAV5JCT3-F1
#
_cell.length_a   1.000
_cell.length_b   1.000
_cell.length_c   1.000
_cell.angle_alpha   90.00
_cell.angle_beta   90.00
_cell.angle_gamma   90.00
#
_symmetry.space_group_name_H-M   'P 1'
#
loop_
_entity.id
_entity.type
_entity.pdbx_description
1 polymer ?
#
loop_
_entity_poly.entity_id
_entity_poly.type
_entity_poly.pdbx_seq_one_letter_code
_entity_poly.pdbx_strand_id
1 'polypeptide(L)' 'MQGKFQMVVVRHTGHAIQEDVPDELATLVLNFISRNRIGPHGVEIPGLHRPMQPQS' A
#
# COMPACT_ATOMS: atom_id res chain seq x y z
N MET A 1 15.58 8.40 -8.55
CA MET A 1 14.70 7.40 -7.88
C MET A 1 14.80 7.43 -6.35
N GLN A 2 15.32 8.50 -5.73
CA GLN A 2 15.51 8.54 -4.27
C GLN A 2 14.18 8.86 -3.58
N GLY A 3 13.76 8.02 -2.61
CA GLY A 3 12.57 8.26 -1.77
C GLY A 3 11.21 7.87 -2.37
N LYS A 4 11.17 7.14 -3.50
CA LYS A 4 9.89 6.77 -4.17
C LYS A 4 9.32 5.40 -3.79
N PHE A 5 10.06 4.60 -3.01
CA PHE A 5 9.68 3.25 -2.66
C PHE A 5 9.97 2.98 -1.19
N GLN A 6 9.16 2.11 -0.59
CA GLN A 6 9.41 1.54 0.73
C GLN A 6 9.95 0.13 0.54
N MET A 7 11.09 -0.16 1.16
CA MET A 7 11.69 -1.50 1.17
C MET A 7 11.70 -2.01 2.61
N VAL A 8 11.23 -3.24 2.80
CA VAL A 8 11.18 -3.90 4.11
C VAL A 8 11.81 -5.27 3.96
N VAL A 9 12.68 -5.63 4.90
CA VAL A 9 13.21 -6.99 5.02
C VAL A 9 12.40 -7.70 6.08
N VAL A 10 11.77 -8.81 5.69
CA VAL A 10 11.07 -9.72 6.61
C VAL A 10 11.96 -10.94 6.82
N ARG A 11 12.22 -11.27 8.07
CA ARG A 11 13.10 -12.40 8.43
C ARG A 11 12.27 -13.66 8.61
N HIS A 12 12.96 -14.81 8.65
CA HIS A 12 12.34 -16.10 8.97
C HIS A 12 11.29 -16.58 7.95
N THR A 13 11.40 -16.11 6.71
CA THR A 13 10.58 -16.55 5.57
C THR A 13 11.40 -17.42 4.63
N GLY A 14 10.77 -18.43 4.04
CA GLY A 14 11.36 -19.32 3.05
C GLY A 14 11.09 -18.84 1.63
N HIS A 15 10.30 -19.61 0.88
CA HIS A 15 10.08 -19.39 -0.55
C HIS A 15 8.96 -18.38 -0.84
N ALA A 16 7.97 -18.26 0.05
CA ALA A 16 6.73 -17.53 -0.22
C ALA A 16 6.23 -16.82 1.03
N ILE A 17 6.61 -15.55 1.17
CA ILE A 17 6.30 -14.72 2.34
C ILE A 17 4.79 -14.66 2.68
N GLN A 18 3.92 -14.65 1.68
CA GLN A 18 2.46 -14.64 1.91
C GLN A 18 1.90 -15.93 2.51
N GLU A 19 2.63 -17.04 2.38
CA GLU A 19 2.27 -18.33 2.97
C GLU A 19 3.01 -18.54 4.30
N ASP A 20 4.27 -18.10 4.39
CA ASP A 20 5.13 -18.32 5.55
C ASP A 20 4.74 -17.42 6.75
N VAL A 21 4.41 -16.13 6.51
CA VAL A 21 4.09 -15.13 7.54
C VAL A 21 2.93 -14.21 7.12
N PRO A 22 1.73 -14.77 6.83
CA PRO A 22 0.61 -14.02 6.26
C PRO A 22 0.21 -12.77 7.07
N ASP A 23 0.21 -12.85 8.40
CA ASP A 23 -0.22 -11.75 9.27
C ASP A 23 0.78 -10.58 9.29
N GLU A 24 2.08 -10.87 9.27
CA GLU A 24 3.12 -9.83 9.19
C GLU A 24 3.07 -9.14 7.83
N LEU A 25 2.93 -9.92 6.76
CA LEU A 25 2.78 -9.38 5.42
C LEU A 25 1.53 -8.48 5.32
N ALA A 26 0.38 -8.96 5.82
CA ALA A 26 -0.86 -8.18 5.82
C ALA A 26 -0.68 -6.86 6.58
N THR A 27 -0.01 -6.89 7.73
CA THR A 27 0.28 -5.69 8.51
C THR A 27 1.16 -4.70 7.73
N LEU A 28 2.22 -5.17 7.06
CA LEU A 28 3.09 -4.32 6.25
C LEU A 28 2.35 -3.67 5.08
N VAL A 29 1.52 -4.44 4.38
CA VAL A 29 0.74 -3.96 3.23
C VAL A 29 -0.34 -2.97 3.68
N LEU A 30 -1.10 -3.28 4.73
CA LEU A 30 -2.14 -2.39 5.26
C LEU A 30 -1.55 -1.07 5.76
N ASN A 31 -0.39 -1.12 6.42
CA ASN A 31 0.33 0.09 6.82
C ASN A 31 0.78 0.92 5.62
N PHE A 32 1.26 0.28 4.55
CA PHE A 32 1.64 0.98 3.31
C PHE A 32 0.42 1.66 2.66
N ILE A 33 -0.71 0.94 2.53
CA ILE A 33 -1.94 1.47 1.95
C ILE A 33 -2.45 2.66 2.78
N SER A 34 -2.52 2.52 4.09
CA SER A 34 -3.01 3.57 4.99
C SER A 34 -2.12 4.83 4.95
N ARG A 35 -0.80 4.66 5.06
CA ARG A 35 0.15 5.79 5.04
C ARG A 35 0.13 6.55 3.72
N ASN A 36 -0.08 5.85 2.61
CA ASN A 36 -0.15 6.45 1.28
C ASN A 36 -1.57 6.78 0.84
N ARG A 37 -2.58 6.62 1.71
CA ARG A 37 -4.00 6.90 1.43
C ARG A 37 -4.46 6.30 0.10
N ILE A 38 -4.18 5.02 -0.10
CA ILE A 38 -4.56 4.29 -1.31
C ILE A 38 -5.98 3.75 -1.13
N GLY A 39 -6.94 4.34 -1.84
CA GLY A 39 -8.35 3.96 -1.81
C GLY A 39 -8.83 3.29 -3.11
N PRO A 40 -10.14 3.02 -3.23
CA PRO A 40 -10.74 2.37 -4.40
C PRO A 40 -10.59 3.16 -5.72
N HIS A 41 -10.10 4.40 -5.66
CA HIS A 41 -9.87 5.26 -6.82
C HIS A 41 -8.40 5.68 -6.95
N GLY A 42 -7.49 4.94 -6.33
CA GLY A 42 -6.05 5.23 -6.33
C GLY A 42 -5.61 6.05 -5.12
N VAL A 43 -4.43 6.67 -5.24
CA VAL A 43 -3.76 7.47 -4.21
C VAL A 43 -4.48 8.81 -4.01
N GLU A 44 -4.85 9.15 -2.78
CA GLU A 44 -5.32 10.49 -2.44
C GLU A 44 -4.14 11.48 -2.35
N ILE A 45 -4.09 12.45 -3.27
CA ILE A 45 -3.10 13.52 -3.27
C ILE A 45 -3.74 14.78 -2.70
N PRO A 46 -3.33 15.26 -1.49
CA PRO A 46 -3.86 16.49 -0.92
C PRO A 46 -3.73 17.67 -1.89
N GLY A 47 -4.81 18.42 -2.08
CA GLY A 47 -4.84 19.58 -3.00
C GLY A 47 -5.10 19.23 -4.47
N LEU A 48 -5.06 17.95 -4.86
CA LEU A 48 -5.53 17.51 -6.17
C LEU A 48 -6.99 17.08 -6.05
N HIS A 49 -7.92 17.99 -6.35
CA HIS A 49 -9.34 17.67 -6.35
C HIS A 49 -9.64 16.60 -7.41
N ARG A 50 -10.34 15.54 -7.01
CA ARG A 50 -10.90 14.59 -7.96
C ARG A 50 -11.92 15.33 -8.84
N PRO A 51 -11.87 15.24 -10.17
CA PRO A 51 -12.98 15.69 -10.99
C PRO A 51 -14.24 14.91 -10.58
N MET A 52 -15.32 15.62 -10.24
CA MET A 52 -16.62 15.00 -9.94
C MET A 52 -16.97 14.06 -11.09
N GLN A 53 -17.08 12.76 -10.81
CA GLN A 53 -17.68 11.84 -11.77
C GLN A 53 -19.16 12.24 -11.89
N PRO A 54 -19.68 12.44 -13.12
CA PRO A 54 -21.11 12.68 -13.31
C PRO A 54 -21.88 11.49 -12.71
N GLN A 55 -22.82 11.78 -11.80
CA GLN A 55 -23.80 10.78 -11.38
C GLN A 55 -24.64 10.45 -12.61
N SER A 56 -24.49 9.22 -13.12
CA SER A 56 -25.36 8.61 -14.12
C SER A 56 -26.63 8.07 -13.47
#